data_AF-A0A532DNR7-F1
#
_entry.id   AF-A0A532DNR7-F1
#
_cell.length_a   1.000
_cell.length_b   1.000
_cell.length_c   1.000
_cell.angle_alpha   90.00
_cell.angle_beta   90.00
_cell.angle_gamma   90.00
#
_symmetry.space_group_name_H-M   'P 1'
#
loop_
_entity.id
_entity.type
_entity.pdbx_description
1 polymer ?
#
loop_
_entity_poly.entity_id
_entity_poly.type
_entity_poly.pdbx_seq_one_letter_code
_entity_poly.pdbx_strand_id
1 'polypeptide(L)' 'MKQERQKEQKKTVNGVTPGGDALSIQKSIALRAYELYLQRGEMNGHEVEDWLQAEREITQEERH' A
#
# COMPACT_ATOMS: atom_id res chain seq x y z
N MET A 1 29.71 1.24 -30.40
CA MET A 1 29.60 0.28 -29.27
C MET A 1 29.49 1.08 -27.98
N LYS A 2 28.77 0.56 -26.97
CA LYS A 2 28.43 1.13 -25.65
C LYS A 2 27.02 1.71 -25.56
N GLN A 3 26.05 0.80 -25.45
CA GLN A 3 24.87 0.99 -24.61
C GLN A 3 25.33 1.39 -23.21
N GLU A 4 24.60 2.26 -22.50
CA GLU A 4 24.44 2.18 -21.04
C GLU A 4 23.43 3.22 -20.54
N ARG A 5 22.64 2.79 -19.56
CA ARG A 5 21.58 3.53 -18.82
C ARG A 5 20.16 3.43 -19.37
N GLN A 6 19.70 2.19 -19.45
CA GLN A 6 18.35 1.90 -18.96
C GLN A 6 18.32 2.16 -17.45
N LYS A 7 17.98 3.39 -17.02
CA LYS A 7 17.40 3.57 -15.68
C LYS A 7 15.90 3.40 -15.87
N GLU A 8 15.45 2.16 -15.75
CA GLU A 8 14.05 1.80 -15.57
C GLU A 8 13.49 2.54 -14.35
N GLN A 9 13.00 3.76 -14.54
CA GLN A 9 11.97 4.32 -13.67
C GLN A 9 10.64 4.00 -14.30
N LYS A 10 10.28 2.72 -14.18
CA LYS A 10 8.91 2.23 -14.32
C LYS A 10 8.08 2.87 -13.20
N LYS A 11 7.70 4.14 -13.37
CA LYS A 11 6.52 4.73 -12.72
C LYS A 11 5.30 4.10 -13.40
N THR A 12 4.97 2.88 -13.02
CA THR A 12 3.65 2.34 -13.31
C THR A 12 2.70 2.94 -12.29
N VAL A 13 2.18 4.12 -12.63
CA VAL A 13 0.89 4.58 -12.15
C VAL A 13 -0.15 3.70 -12.84
N ASN A 14 -1.06 3.09 -12.09
CA ASN A 14 -2.17 2.22 -12.54
C ASN A 14 -1.77 0.80 -13.00
N GLY A 15 -1.14 0.03 -12.12
CA GLY A 15 -0.73 -1.36 -12.36
C GLY A 15 -1.68 -2.41 -11.77
N VAL A 16 -2.79 -2.70 -12.44
CA VAL A 16 -3.57 -3.93 -12.17
C VAL A 16 -2.87 -5.06 -12.91
N THR A 17 -2.01 -5.79 -12.18
CA THR A 17 -1.37 -7.02 -12.67
C THR A 17 -2.01 -8.15 -11.87
N PRO A 18 -2.60 -9.20 -12.49
CA PRO A 18 -3.42 -10.21 -11.81
C PRO A 18 -2.64 -11.21 -10.91
N GLY A 19 -1.38 -10.91 -10.60
CA GLY A 19 -0.58 -11.53 -9.53
C GLY A 19 0.08 -10.50 -8.60
N GLY A 20 -0.28 -9.23 -8.79
CA GLY A 20 0.12 -8.04 -8.04
C GLY A 20 -1.00 -7.47 -7.19
N ASP A 21 -2.21 -8.05 -7.23
CA ASP A 21 -3.35 -7.61 -6.43
C ASP A 21 -3.11 -7.81 -4.94
N ALA A 22 -2.50 -8.95 -4.54
CA ALA A 22 -2.13 -9.16 -3.15
C ALA A 22 -1.07 -8.14 -2.65
N LEU A 23 -0.10 -7.79 -3.50
CA LEU A 23 0.87 -6.73 -3.20
C LEU A 23 0.24 -5.33 -3.23
N SER A 24 -0.79 -5.13 -4.04
CA SER A 24 -1.56 -3.89 -4.11
C SER A 24 -2.41 -3.71 -2.86
N ILE A 25 -3.13 -4.75 -2.44
CA ILE A 25 -3.92 -4.80 -1.20
C ILE A 25 -3.02 -4.53 0.00
N GLN A 26 -1.88 -5.22 0.14
CA GLN A 26 -0.95 -4.97 1.24
C GLN A 26 -0.42 -3.52 1.26
N LYS A 27 -0.16 -2.92 0.10
CA LYS A 27 0.24 -1.51 0.00
C LYS A 27 -0.89 -0.57 0.42
N SER A 28 -2.12 -0.83 -0.02
CA SER A 28 -3.29 -0.05 0.38
C SER A 28 -3.52 -0.13 1.89
N ILE A 29 -3.39 -1.32 2.47
CA ILE A 29 -3.48 -1.53 3.93
C ILE A 29 -2.36 -0.76 4.65
N ALA A 30 -1.12 -0.84 4.17
CA ALA A 30 0.00 -0.13 4.78
C ALA A 30 -0.17 1.40 4.73
N LEU A 31 -0.63 1.94 3.59
CA LEU A 31 -0.94 3.36 3.45
C LEU A 31 -2.05 3.78 4.41
N ARG A 32 -3.13 3.01 4.47
CA ARG A 32 -4.28 3.31 5.32
C ARG A 32 -3.93 3.23 6.81
N ALA A 33 -3.14 2.25 7.21
CA ALA A 33 -2.65 2.13 8.58
C ALA A 33 -1.77 3.32 8.98
N TYR A 34 -0.93 3.79 8.06
CA TYR A 34 -0.10 4.97 8.29
C TYR A 34 -0.94 6.25 8.40
N GLU A 35 -1.98 6.41 7.58
CA GLU A 35 -2.93 7.52 7.74
C GLU A 35 -3.64 7.49 9.10
N LEU A 36 -4.08 6.31 9.55
CA LEU A 36 -4.71 6.15 10.87
C LEU A 36 -3.74 6.52 12.01
N TYR A 37 -2.47 6.08 11.92
CA TYR A 37 -1.41 6.45 12.85
C TYR A 37 -1.20 7.97 12.91
N LEU A 38 -1.16 8.65 11.74
CA LEU A 38 -1.06 10.11 11.67
C LEU A 38 -2.31 10.80 12.24
N GLN A 39 -3.51 10.29 11.95
CA GLN A 39 -4.77 10.85 12.45
C GLN A 39 -4.89 10.75 13.98
N ARG A 40 -4.32 9.72 14.60
CA ARG A 40 -4.25 9.56 16.05
C ARG A 40 -3.18 10.43 16.72
N GLY A 41 -2.35 11.13 15.94
CA GLY A 41 -1.28 11.98 16.44
C GLY A 41 0.01 11.23 16.73
N GLU A 42 0.36 10.25 15.88
CA GLU A 42 1.63 9.52 15.96
C GLU A 42 1.81 8.76 17.29
N MET A 43 0.71 8.21 17.81
CA MET A 43 0.71 7.49 19.06
C MET A 43 1.25 6.07 18.87
N ASN A 44 2.43 5.81 19.43
CA ASN A 44 3.03 4.48 19.44
C ASN A 44 2.17 3.47 20.22
N GLY A 45 2.20 2.20 19.83
CA GLY A 45 1.44 1.11 20.48
C GLY A 45 0.07 0.81 19.88
N HIS A 46 -0.36 1.56 18.86
CA HIS A 46 -1.58 1.30 18.10
C HIS A 46 -1.32 0.76 16.70
N GLU A 47 -0.06 0.47 16.33
CA GLU A 47 0.31 0.12 14.96
C GLU A 47 -0.44 -1.13 14.48
N VAL A 48 -0.58 -2.11 15.36
CA VAL A 48 -1.32 -3.36 15.09
C VAL A 48 -2.82 -3.09 14.92
N GLU A 49 -3.39 -2.20 15.74
CA GLU A 49 -4.82 -1.87 15.68
C GLU A 49 -5.15 -1.08 14.40
N ASP A 50 -4.31 -0.11 14.05
CA ASP A 50 -4.40 0.69 12.83
C ASP A 50 -4.21 -0.19 11.58
N TRP A 51 -3.29 -1.16 11.63
CA TRP A 51 -3.09 -2.12 10.54
C TRP A 51 -4.28 -3.07 10.35
N LEU A 52 -4.81 -3.63 11.45
CA LEU A 52 -6.01 -4.49 11.38
C LEU A 52 -7.25 -3.70 10.94
N GLN A 53 -7.35 -2.43 11.32
CA GLN A 53 -8.43 -1.57 10.86
C GLN A 53 -8.31 -1.28 9.36
N ALA A 54 -7.12 -0.93 8.89
CA ALA A 54 -6.84 -0.76 7.48
C ALA A 54 -7.13 -2.03 6.66
N GLU A 55 -6.76 -3.22 7.15
CA GLU A 55 -7.05 -4.50 6.48
C GLU A 55 -8.56 -4.71 6.29
N ARG A 56 -9.35 -4.45 7.34
CA ARG A 56 -10.82 -4.55 7.26
C ARG A 56 -11.39 -3.56 6.24
N GLU A 57 -10.95 -2.31 6.26
CA GLU A 57 -11.44 -1.28 5.33
C GLU A 57 -11.14 -1.65 3.87
N ILE A 58 -9.88 -1.99 3.56
CA ILE A 58 -9.48 -2.36 2.18
C ILE A 58 -10.15 -3.65 1.72
N THR A 59 -10.25 -4.67 2.58
CA THR A 59 -10.92 -5.93 2.22
C THR A 59 -12.41 -5.75 1.98
N GLN A 60 -13.05 -4.80 2.68
CA GLN A 60 -14.46 -4.45 2.41
C GLN A 60 -14.61 -3.65 1.12
N GLU A 61 -13.69 -2.73 0.82
CA GLU A 61 -13.68 -1.93 -0.42
C GLU A 61 -13.50 -2.82 -1.66
N GLU A 62 -12.57 -3.79 -1.62
CA GLU A 62 -12.34 -4.75 -2.73
C GLU A 62 -13.54 -5.68 -2.99
N ARG A 63 -14.45 -5.81 -2.02
CA ARG A 63 -15.62 -6.68 -2.14
C ARG A 63 -16.84 -5.95 -2.74
N HIS A 64 -16.72 -4.67 -3.06
CA HIS A 64 -17.82 -3.82 -3.50
C HIS A 64 -17.65 -3.36 -4.95
#